data_AF-A0A1S1R2M8-F1
#
_entry.id   AF-A0A1S1R2M8-F1
#
_cell.length_a   1.000
_cell.length_b   1.000
_cell.length_c   1.000
_cell.angle_alpha   90.00
_cell.angle_beta   90.00
_cell.angle_gamma   90.00
#
_symmetry.space_group_name_H-M   'P 1'
#
loop_
_entity.id
_entity.type
_entity.pdbx_description
1 polymer ?
#
loop_
_entity_poly.entity_id
_entity_poly.type
_entity_poly.pdbx_seq_one_letter_code
_entity_poly.pdbx_strand_id
1 'polypeptide(L)'
;MLGLPDHIEACLFDLDGVLTRTAAVHAAAWKEMFDDFLENWARRSGDPFVPFDIATDYADHVDGRPRADGVRAFLDSRGIHLPPGVPGDPPSGMTIQALATRKNILLLEKLKEMGVEVFAGSVRYLEELERAGVPRAVVSSSANCAEVVRAAGIEHLLLARVDGLVAEERGLAGKPAPDTFLAGAEALGVAPGAAAVFEDAIAGVQAGRAGGFGYVVGVDRVGHAEALRGNGADRVVEDLAELLGGGSTGPASAGSASGGSASAGPATGGGDA
;
A
#
# COMPACT_ATOMS: atom_id res chain seq x y z
N MET A 1 -11.32 -7.50 -20.73
CA MET A 1 -12.14 -7.79 -19.53
C MET A 1 -11.36 -7.20 -18.35
N LEU A 2 -11.98 -6.35 -17.52
CA LEU A 2 -11.27 -5.59 -16.49
C LEU A 2 -11.10 -6.35 -15.16
N GLY A 3 -11.57 -7.59 -15.08
CA GLY A 3 -11.52 -8.40 -13.86
C GLY A 3 -12.38 -7.88 -12.71
N LEU A 4 -13.35 -7.00 -13.00
CA LEU A 4 -14.27 -6.41 -12.04
C LEU A 4 -15.68 -6.99 -12.22
N PRO A 5 -16.49 -7.07 -11.15
CA PRO A 5 -17.92 -7.34 -11.27
C PRO A 5 -18.64 -6.31 -12.16
N ASP A 6 -19.68 -6.75 -12.88
CA ASP A 6 -20.39 -5.91 -13.87
C ASP A 6 -21.04 -4.63 -13.30
N HIS A 7 -21.30 -4.60 -11.99
CA HIS A 7 -21.92 -3.45 -11.31
C HIS A 7 -20.89 -2.39 -10.88
N ILE A 8 -19.59 -2.61 -11.12
CA ILE A 8 -18.55 -1.64 -10.79
C ILE A 8 -18.41 -0.64 -11.92
N GLU A 9 -18.61 0.63 -11.57
CA GLU A 9 -18.60 1.78 -12.48
C GLU A 9 -17.37 2.67 -12.28
N ALA A 10 -16.65 2.56 -11.16
CA ALA A 10 -15.47 3.39 -10.87
C ALA A 10 -14.44 2.68 -9.99
N CYS A 11 -13.20 3.18 -9.99
CA CYS A 11 -12.07 2.58 -9.27
C CYS A 11 -11.32 3.60 -8.39
N LEU A 12 -11.10 3.26 -7.12
CA LEU A 12 -10.41 4.08 -6.14
C LEU A 12 -9.13 3.37 -5.70
N PHE A 13 -7.98 3.95 -6.01
CA PHE A 13 -6.67 3.35 -5.74
C PHE A 13 -6.00 4.01 -4.56
N ASP A 14 -5.48 3.23 -3.62
CA ASP A 14 -4.36 3.75 -2.81
C ASP A 14 -3.16 4.08 -3.71
N LEU A 15 -2.22 4.85 -3.18
CA LEU A 15 -1.03 5.27 -3.89
C LEU A 15 0.16 4.37 -3.54
N ASP A 16 0.53 4.32 -2.26
CA ASP A 16 1.74 3.68 -1.78
C ASP A 16 1.51 2.16 -1.82
N GLY A 17 2.42 1.39 -2.42
CA GLY A 17 2.27 -0.07 -2.51
C GLY A 17 1.25 -0.56 -3.55
N VAL A 18 0.28 0.27 -3.95
CA VAL A 18 -0.65 -0.04 -5.04
C VAL A 18 -0.16 0.49 -6.38
N LEU A 19 0.00 1.81 -6.51
CA LEU A 19 0.41 2.47 -7.76
C LEU A 19 1.93 2.73 -7.79
N THR A 20 2.50 3.13 -6.66
CA THR A 20 3.92 3.51 -6.54
C THR A 20 4.67 2.64 -5.53
N ARG A 21 5.98 2.44 -5.77
CA ARG A 21 6.88 1.64 -4.92
C ARG A 21 7.43 2.43 -3.73
N THR A 22 6.59 3.25 -3.11
CA THR A 22 6.97 4.21 -2.07
C THR A 22 6.76 3.67 -0.64
N ALA A 23 6.10 2.53 -0.47
CA ALA A 23 5.91 1.88 0.83
C ALA A 23 7.23 1.59 1.56
N ALA A 24 8.25 1.08 0.86
CA ALA A 24 9.58 0.85 1.46
C ALA A 24 10.27 2.16 1.90
N VAL A 25 10.07 3.24 1.14
CA VAL A 25 10.58 4.57 1.48
C VAL A 25 9.88 5.11 2.73
N HIS A 26 8.58 4.90 2.84
CA HIS A 26 7.80 5.23 4.03
C HIS A 26 8.26 4.43 5.24
N ALA A 27 8.42 3.12 5.12
CA ALA A 27 8.89 2.24 6.19
C ALA A 27 10.27 2.67 6.72
N ALA A 28 11.20 3.02 5.82
CA ALA A 28 12.51 3.54 6.20
C ALA A 28 12.43 4.87 6.96
N ALA A 29 11.60 5.82 6.50
CA ALA A 29 11.41 7.11 7.17
C ALA A 29 10.75 6.96 8.56
N TRP A 30 9.81 6.02 8.70
CA TRP A 30 9.20 5.69 9.99
C TRP A 30 10.20 5.08 10.95
N LYS A 31 10.95 4.08 10.50
CA LYS A 31 11.94 3.39 11.32
C LYS A 31 12.97 4.36 11.86
N GLU A 32 13.56 5.18 11.00
CA GLU A 32 14.57 6.17 11.42
C GLU A 32 13.99 7.15 12.45
N MET A 33 12.82 7.72 12.18
CA MET A 33 12.17 8.65 13.11
C MET A 33 11.87 8.02 14.47
N PHE A 34 11.31 6.80 14.48
CA PHE A 34 10.95 6.13 15.72
C PHE A 34 12.17 5.63 16.48
N ASP A 35 13.17 5.05 15.81
CA ASP A 35 14.40 4.59 16.47
C ASP A 35 15.10 5.78 17.15
N ASP A 36 15.24 6.91 16.46
CA ASP A 36 15.79 8.15 17.04
C ASP A 36 15.00 8.63 18.26
N PHE A 37 13.67 8.59 18.18
CA PHE A 37 12.80 8.97 19.29
C PHE A 37 12.94 7.99 20.47
N LEU A 38 12.90 6.69 20.22
CA LEU A 38 12.93 5.63 21.23
C LEU A 38 14.30 5.57 21.92
N GLU A 39 15.40 5.82 21.22
CA GLU A 39 16.72 5.97 21.82
C GLU A 39 16.79 7.20 22.75
N ASN A 40 16.15 8.30 22.38
CA ASN A 40 16.06 9.48 23.24
C ASN A 40 15.17 9.21 24.46
N TRP A 41 14.05 8.52 24.25
CA TRP A 41 13.10 8.16 25.29
C TRP A 41 13.75 7.24 26.33
N ALA A 42 14.38 6.14 25.89
CA ALA A 42 15.07 5.18 26.75
C ALA A 42 16.12 5.85 27.65
N ARG A 43 16.89 6.80 27.10
CA ARG A 43 17.88 7.59 27.88
C ARG A 43 17.24 8.47 28.96
N ARG A 44 16.01 8.93 28.78
CA ARG A 44 15.31 9.82 29.73
C ARG A 44 14.49 9.06 30.76
N SER A 45 13.80 8.01 30.34
CA SER A 45 12.91 7.25 31.23
C SER A 45 13.63 6.14 31.98
N GLY A 46 14.75 5.64 31.44
CA GLY A 46 15.46 4.47 31.96
C GLY A 46 14.90 3.14 31.44
N ASP A 47 13.91 3.17 30.54
CA ASP A 47 13.37 1.98 29.88
C ASP A 47 14.38 1.39 28.87
N PRO A 48 14.33 0.09 28.57
CA PRO A 48 15.15 -0.50 27.51
C PRO A 48 14.77 0.09 26.15
N PHE A 49 15.79 0.39 25.33
CA PHE A 49 15.58 0.68 23.91
C PHE A 49 15.16 -0.60 23.18
N VAL A 50 13.99 -0.55 22.55
CA VAL A 50 13.48 -1.60 21.66
C VAL A 50 13.14 -0.94 20.33
N PRO A 51 13.84 -1.25 19.24
CA PRO A 51 13.68 -0.57 17.96
C PRO A 51 12.27 -0.76 17.37
N PHE A 52 11.92 0.10 16.42
CA PHE A 52 10.77 -0.07 15.55
C PHE A 52 11.04 -1.21 14.56
N ASP A 53 10.17 -2.20 14.54
CA ASP A 53 10.26 -3.36 13.64
C ASP A 53 9.39 -3.14 12.40
N ILE A 54 10.03 -3.10 11.22
CA ILE A 54 9.31 -2.95 9.95
C ILE A 54 8.42 -4.16 9.66
N ALA A 55 8.79 -5.37 10.12
CA ALA A 55 8.02 -6.57 9.82
C ALA A 55 6.70 -6.64 10.61
N THR A 56 6.62 -5.99 11.77
CA THR A 56 5.44 -6.05 12.65
C THR A 56 4.85 -4.67 12.90
N ASP A 57 5.60 -3.75 13.51
CA ASP A 57 5.10 -2.45 13.95
C ASP A 57 4.60 -1.60 12.77
N TYR A 58 5.22 -1.75 11.60
CA TYR A 58 4.81 -1.00 10.40
C TYR A 58 3.39 -1.32 9.98
N ALA A 59 3.13 -2.60 9.68
CA ALA A 59 1.84 -3.08 9.20
C ALA A 59 0.72 -2.89 10.26
N ASP A 60 1.04 -3.10 11.54
CA ASP A 60 0.05 -3.08 12.60
C ASP A 60 -0.37 -1.65 12.98
N HIS A 61 0.55 -0.68 12.90
CA HIS A 61 0.36 0.61 13.56
C HIS A 61 0.41 1.82 12.65
N VAL A 62 1.12 1.79 11.52
CA VAL A 62 1.33 3.01 10.72
C VAL A 62 0.96 2.88 9.25
N ASP A 63 0.97 1.67 8.70
CA ASP A 63 0.75 1.47 7.28
C ASP A 63 -0.68 1.88 6.85
N GLY A 64 -0.77 2.60 5.73
CA GLY A 64 -2.02 3.18 5.24
C GLY A 64 -2.65 4.27 6.12
N ARG A 65 -2.15 4.58 7.33
CA ARG A 65 -2.77 5.54 8.26
C ARG A 65 -2.27 6.97 8.06
N PRO A 66 -3.06 8.00 8.46
CA PRO A 66 -2.56 9.36 8.58
C PRO A 66 -1.36 9.42 9.53
N ARG A 67 -0.37 10.28 9.23
CA ARG A 67 0.90 10.33 9.99
C ARG A 67 0.70 10.51 11.50
N ALA A 68 -0.09 11.49 11.93
CA ALA A 68 -0.31 11.72 13.35
C ALA A 68 -0.99 10.53 14.06
N ASP A 69 -1.91 9.85 13.36
CA ASP A 69 -2.59 8.68 13.88
C ASP A 69 -1.68 7.46 13.94
N GLY A 70 -0.79 7.29 12.97
CA GLY A 70 0.26 6.26 13.00
C GLY A 70 1.23 6.46 14.16
N VAL A 71 1.70 7.70 14.39
CA VAL A 71 2.52 8.02 15.58
C VAL A 71 1.79 7.63 16.86
N ARG A 72 0.53 8.06 17.00
CA ARG A 72 -0.26 7.77 18.20
C ARG A 72 -0.45 6.27 18.41
N ALA A 73 -0.89 5.56 17.37
CA ALA A 73 -1.16 4.13 17.44
C ALA A 73 0.08 3.31 17.83
N PHE A 74 1.25 3.62 17.26
CA PHE A 74 2.49 2.95 17.60
C PHE A 74 2.95 3.28 19.03
N LEU A 75 2.93 4.56 19.43
CA LEU A 75 3.38 4.93 20.77
C LEU A 75 2.46 4.36 21.85
N ASP A 76 1.15 4.36 21.62
CA ASP A 76 0.18 3.72 22.52
C ASP A 76 0.44 2.21 22.65
N SER A 77 0.86 1.51 21.57
CA SER A 77 1.22 0.09 21.65
C SER A 77 2.48 -0.17 22.49
N ARG A 78 3.33 0.85 22.66
CA ARG A 78 4.49 0.85 23.55
C ARG A 78 4.22 1.47 24.93
N GLY A 79 2.96 1.86 25.23
CA GLY A 79 2.58 2.52 26.49
C GLY A 79 3.16 3.93 26.66
N ILE A 80 3.56 4.57 25.56
CA ILE A 80 4.13 5.92 25.53
C ILE A 80 3.02 6.89 25.12
N HIS A 81 2.73 7.86 25.98
CA HIS A 81 1.72 8.88 25.68
C HIS A 81 2.37 10.26 25.58
N LEU A 82 2.26 10.87 24.40
CA LEU A 82 2.70 12.23 24.13
C LEU A 82 1.49 13.16 23.96
N PRO A 83 1.61 14.45 24.34
CA PRO A 83 0.60 15.42 23.97
C PRO A 83 0.44 15.52 22.45
N PRO A 84 -0.76 15.85 21.94
CA PRO A 84 -1.01 15.90 20.51
C PRO A 84 -0.09 16.89 19.79
N GLY A 85 0.20 18.04 20.40
CA GLY A 85 0.95 19.12 19.75
C GLY A 85 0.06 19.99 18.84
N VAL A 86 0.68 20.94 18.15
CA VAL A 86 -0.01 21.87 17.22
C VAL A 86 0.71 21.95 15.87
N PRO A 87 0.00 22.36 14.80
CA PRO A 87 0.66 22.67 13.53
C PRO A 87 1.78 23.71 13.72
N GLY A 88 2.96 23.42 13.17
CA GLY A 88 4.13 24.28 13.33
C GLY A 88 5.00 23.99 14.56
N ASP A 89 4.66 22.97 15.37
CA ASP A 89 5.58 22.45 16.39
C ASP A 89 6.96 22.18 15.77
N PRO A 90 8.06 22.62 16.42
CA PRO A 90 9.39 22.35 15.89
C PRO A 90 9.60 20.83 15.84
N PRO A 91 10.29 20.30 14.81
CA PRO A 91 10.55 18.88 14.71
C PRO A 91 11.18 18.33 15.99
N SER A 92 12.03 19.07 16.71
CA SER A 92 12.63 18.65 17.99
C SER A 92 11.66 18.45 19.17
N GLY A 93 10.38 18.83 19.06
CA GLY A 93 9.38 18.74 20.13
C GLY A 93 8.96 17.31 20.49
N MET A 94 8.52 17.08 21.73
CA MET A 94 8.03 15.77 22.21
C MET A 94 6.50 15.69 22.13
N THR A 95 5.96 15.87 20.93
CA THR A 95 4.53 15.84 20.63
C THR A 95 4.24 14.90 19.45
N ILE A 96 3.00 14.44 19.31
CA ILE A 96 2.58 13.62 18.17
C ILE A 96 2.83 14.37 16.85
N GLN A 97 2.47 15.66 16.79
CA GLN A 97 2.69 16.50 15.61
C GLN A 97 4.18 16.73 15.29
N ALA A 98 5.04 16.88 16.29
CA ALA A 98 6.46 17.04 16.07
C ALA A 98 7.09 15.77 15.45
N LEU A 99 6.71 14.58 15.93
CA LEU A 99 7.15 13.30 15.34
C LEU A 99 6.61 13.10 13.91
N ALA A 100 5.33 13.41 13.69
CA ALA A 100 4.73 13.37 12.35
C ALA A 100 5.41 14.33 11.36
N THR A 101 5.92 15.47 11.86
CA THR A 101 6.70 16.44 11.08
C THR A 101 8.11 15.91 10.78
N ARG A 102 8.82 15.35 11.77
CA ARG A 102 10.13 14.70 11.56
C ARG A 102 10.05 13.62 10.49
N LYS A 103 9.08 12.70 10.60
CA LYS A 103 8.89 11.64 9.61
C LYS A 103 8.67 12.18 8.21
N ASN A 104 7.97 13.30 8.07
CA ASN A 104 7.72 13.90 6.77
C ASN A 104 8.98 14.51 6.15
N ILE A 105 9.81 15.16 6.97
CA ILE A 105 11.10 15.68 6.51
C ILE A 105 11.95 14.53 5.98
N LEU A 106 12.11 13.46 6.77
CA LEU A 106 12.86 12.26 6.38
C LEU A 106 12.27 11.59 5.12
N LEU A 107 10.94 11.51 5.02
CA LEU A 107 10.28 10.96 3.83
C LEU A 107 10.62 11.79 2.59
N LEU A 108 10.48 13.12 2.64
CA LEU A 108 10.73 13.98 1.49
C LEU A 108 12.21 13.97 1.06
N GLU A 109 13.14 13.89 2.01
CA GLU A 109 14.57 13.71 1.72
C GLU A 109 14.81 12.38 1.00
N LYS A 110 14.29 11.28 1.53
CA LYS A 110 14.41 9.95 0.94
C LYS A 110 13.76 9.82 -0.44
N LEU A 111 12.60 10.45 -0.66
CA LEU A 111 11.95 10.47 -1.97
C LEU A 111 12.77 11.24 -3.02
N LYS A 112 13.47 12.31 -2.63
CA LYS A 112 14.37 13.04 -3.53
C LYS A 112 15.60 12.21 -3.92
N GLU A 113 16.12 11.42 -2.99
CA GLU A 113 17.30 10.58 -3.22
C GLU A 113 16.99 9.32 -4.04
N MET A 114 15.88 8.64 -3.72
CA MET A 114 15.51 7.36 -4.35
C MET A 114 14.59 7.51 -5.57
N GLY A 115 13.93 8.66 -5.72
CA GLY A 115 12.91 8.87 -6.76
C GLY A 115 11.59 8.16 -6.45
N VAL A 116 10.65 8.25 -7.40
CA VAL A 116 9.34 7.60 -7.33
C VAL A 116 9.23 6.61 -8.48
N GLU A 117 9.21 5.32 -8.14
CA GLU A 117 8.96 4.25 -9.11
C GLU A 117 7.49 3.82 -9.08
N VAL A 118 6.99 3.34 -10.22
CA VAL A 118 5.63 2.80 -10.38
C VAL A 118 5.65 1.28 -10.48
N PHE A 119 4.53 0.65 -10.14
CA PHE A 119 4.29 -0.73 -10.52
C PHE A 119 3.78 -0.78 -11.97
N ALA A 120 4.58 -1.32 -12.88
CA ALA A 120 4.25 -1.37 -14.31
C ALA A 120 2.89 -2.04 -14.59
N GLY A 121 2.54 -3.09 -13.85
CA GLY A 121 1.25 -3.75 -13.98
C GLY A 121 0.08 -2.91 -13.46
N SER A 122 0.28 -2.12 -12.41
CA SER A 122 -0.70 -1.14 -11.93
C SER A 122 -0.94 -0.02 -12.94
N VAL A 123 0.12 0.51 -13.56
CA VAL A 123 0.00 1.53 -14.63
C VAL A 123 -0.73 0.95 -15.84
N ARG A 124 -0.39 -0.27 -16.25
CA ARG A 124 -1.10 -0.98 -17.32
C ARG A 124 -2.59 -1.13 -17.00
N TYR A 125 -2.93 -1.52 -15.77
CA TYR A 125 -4.32 -1.66 -15.35
C TYR A 125 -5.08 -0.33 -15.40
N LEU A 126 -4.43 0.74 -14.91
CA LEU A 126 -4.91 2.10 -15.05
C LEU A 126 -5.20 2.43 -16.52
N GLU A 127 -4.26 2.28 -17.44
CA GLU A 127 -4.48 2.56 -18.87
C GLU A 127 -5.65 1.76 -19.48
N GLU A 128 -5.83 0.49 -19.10
CA GLU A 128 -6.97 -0.31 -19.58
C GLU A 128 -8.31 0.21 -19.05
N LEU A 129 -8.36 0.68 -17.80
CA LEU A 129 -9.53 1.36 -17.25
C LEU A 129 -9.82 2.67 -18.00
N GLU A 130 -8.77 3.42 -18.40
CA GLU A 130 -8.90 4.61 -19.25
C GLU A 130 -9.57 4.28 -20.59
N ARG A 131 -9.03 3.26 -21.29
CA ARG A 131 -9.52 2.81 -22.59
C ARG A 131 -10.97 2.34 -22.51
N ALA A 132 -11.37 1.78 -21.38
CA ALA A 132 -12.73 1.35 -21.09
C ALA A 132 -13.66 2.46 -20.61
N GLY A 133 -13.16 3.68 -20.37
CA GLY A 133 -13.95 4.81 -19.88
C GLY A 133 -14.37 4.70 -18.41
N VAL A 134 -13.67 3.90 -17.60
CA VAL A 134 -13.96 3.73 -16.17
C VAL A 134 -13.28 4.86 -15.38
N PRO A 135 -14.02 5.73 -14.67
CA PRO A 135 -13.47 6.79 -13.83
C PRO A 135 -12.56 6.23 -12.73
N ARG A 136 -11.41 6.90 -12.50
CA ARG A 136 -10.43 6.50 -11.49
C ARG A 136 -10.05 7.66 -10.59
N ALA A 137 -9.91 7.39 -9.30
CA ALA A 137 -9.36 8.33 -8.34
C ALA A 137 -8.20 7.70 -7.57
N VAL A 138 -7.28 8.54 -7.11
CA VAL A 138 -6.29 8.17 -6.10
C VAL A 138 -6.78 8.63 -4.73
N VAL A 139 -6.66 7.76 -3.73
CA VAL A 139 -7.08 7.99 -2.35
C VAL A 139 -5.93 7.62 -1.42
N SER A 140 -5.24 8.59 -0.84
CA SER A 140 -4.04 8.38 -0.02
C SER A 140 -4.12 9.08 1.33
N SER A 141 -3.59 8.46 2.39
CA SER A 141 -3.44 9.14 3.70
C SER A 141 -2.29 10.17 3.72
N SER A 142 -1.47 10.23 2.66
CA SER A 142 -0.31 11.12 2.56
C SER A 142 -0.70 12.52 2.06
N ALA A 143 -0.20 13.56 2.72
CA ALA A 143 -0.30 14.94 2.23
C ALA A 143 0.61 15.22 1.01
N ASN A 144 1.48 14.28 0.65
CA ASN A 144 2.44 14.42 -0.46
C ASN A 144 1.93 13.75 -1.76
N CYS A 145 0.69 13.27 -1.79
CA CYS A 145 0.14 12.50 -2.91
C CYS A 145 0.27 13.22 -4.26
N ALA A 146 -0.05 14.52 -4.31
CA ALA A 146 0.04 15.31 -5.55
C ALA A 146 1.46 15.42 -6.12
N GLU A 147 2.49 15.41 -5.27
CA GLU A 147 3.89 15.42 -5.70
C GLU A 147 4.32 14.04 -6.21
N VAL A 148 3.98 12.98 -5.47
CA VAL A 148 4.31 11.60 -5.81
C VAL A 148 3.66 11.19 -7.14
N VAL A 149 2.38 11.49 -7.34
CA VAL A 149 1.63 11.17 -8.57
C VAL A 149 2.21 11.90 -9.79
N ARG A 150 2.66 13.16 -9.64
CA ARG A 150 3.34 13.91 -10.70
C ARG A 150 4.71 13.34 -11.02
N ALA A 151 5.53 13.06 -10.00
CA ALA A 151 6.83 12.45 -10.17
C ALA A 151 6.75 11.05 -10.83
N ALA A 152 5.70 10.29 -10.49
CA ALA A 152 5.39 9.00 -11.10
C ALA A 152 4.89 9.11 -12.56
N GLY A 153 4.49 10.30 -13.03
CA GLY A 153 3.98 10.51 -14.37
C GLY A 153 2.58 9.96 -14.62
N ILE A 154 1.80 9.65 -13.57
CA ILE A 154 0.48 9.00 -13.68
C ILE A 154 -0.69 9.96 -13.37
N GLU A 155 -0.44 11.25 -13.17
CA GLU A 155 -1.50 12.22 -12.84
C GLU A 155 -2.61 12.27 -13.89
N HIS A 156 -2.24 12.23 -15.18
CA HIS A 156 -3.18 12.27 -16.31
C HIS A 156 -4.14 11.06 -16.36
N LEU A 157 -3.81 9.98 -15.65
CA LEU A 157 -4.59 8.74 -15.57
C LEU A 157 -5.65 8.79 -14.47
N LEU A 158 -5.71 9.86 -13.67
CA LEU A 158 -6.56 9.96 -12.49
C LEU A 158 -7.49 11.18 -12.64
N LEU A 159 -8.79 10.98 -12.49
CA LEU A 159 -9.79 12.03 -12.62
C LEU A 159 -10.01 12.81 -11.32
N ALA A 160 -9.71 12.19 -10.19
CA ALA A 160 -9.82 12.80 -8.87
C ALA A 160 -8.69 12.34 -7.93
N ARG A 161 -8.42 13.18 -6.92
CA ARG A 161 -7.48 12.91 -5.83
C ARG A 161 -8.14 13.27 -4.51
N VAL A 162 -8.14 12.32 -3.58
CA VAL A 162 -8.43 12.56 -2.17
C VAL A 162 -7.19 12.19 -1.39
N ASP A 163 -6.54 13.17 -0.77
CA ASP A 163 -5.30 12.92 -0.05
C ASP A 163 -5.30 13.51 1.36
N GLY A 164 -4.18 13.42 2.07
CA GLY A 164 -4.08 13.89 3.46
C GLY A 164 -4.42 15.38 3.63
N LEU A 165 -4.20 16.22 2.61
CA LEU A 165 -4.58 17.63 2.65
C LEU A 165 -6.10 17.80 2.51
N VAL A 166 -6.71 17.07 1.57
CA VAL A 166 -8.17 17.06 1.38
C VAL A 166 -8.88 16.51 2.63
N ALA A 167 -8.31 15.46 3.24
CA ALA A 167 -8.85 14.88 4.46
C ALA A 167 -8.82 15.90 5.62
N GLU A 168 -7.73 16.63 5.79
CA GLU A 168 -7.63 17.70 6.80
C GLU A 168 -8.61 18.84 6.51
N GLU A 169 -8.65 19.34 5.28
CA GLU A 169 -9.53 20.44 4.86
C GLU A 169 -11.01 20.11 5.11
N ARG A 170 -11.41 18.88 4.82
CA ARG A 170 -12.80 18.42 4.94
C ARG A 170 -13.13 17.74 6.28
N GLY A 171 -12.16 17.60 7.17
CA GLY A 171 -12.34 16.90 8.45
C GLY A 171 -12.69 15.41 8.32
N LEU A 172 -12.15 14.73 7.31
CA LEU A 172 -12.40 13.32 7.05
C LEU A 172 -11.56 12.45 7.99
N ALA A 173 -12.18 11.44 8.60
CA ALA A 173 -11.43 10.45 9.36
C ALA A 173 -10.56 9.59 8.42
N GLY A 174 -9.31 9.36 8.79
CA GLY A 174 -8.41 8.52 8.00
C GLY A 174 -8.68 7.02 8.17
N LYS A 175 -8.07 6.23 7.29
CA LYS A 175 -8.10 4.75 7.35
C LYS A 175 -7.74 4.26 8.77
N PRO A 176 -8.49 3.31 9.36
CA PRO A 176 -9.47 2.42 8.72
C PRO A 176 -10.89 2.97 8.61
N ALA A 177 -11.15 4.24 8.96
CA ALA A 177 -12.44 4.85 8.66
C ALA A 177 -12.61 5.01 7.14
N PRO A 178 -13.84 4.87 6.61
CA PRO A 178 -14.08 4.84 5.17
C PRO A 178 -14.09 6.23 4.51
N ASP A 179 -14.06 7.31 5.29
CA ASP A 179 -14.38 8.68 4.86
C ASP A 179 -13.58 9.14 3.63
N THR A 180 -12.28 8.83 3.56
CA THR A 180 -11.45 9.22 2.41
C THR A 180 -11.83 8.48 1.12
N PHE A 181 -12.20 7.20 1.21
CA PHE A 181 -12.71 6.47 0.04
C PHE A 181 -14.11 6.92 -0.33
N LEU A 182 -14.99 7.19 0.65
CA LEU A 182 -16.33 7.74 0.40
C LEU A 182 -16.25 9.09 -0.33
N ALA A 183 -15.33 9.96 0.10
CA ALA A 183 -15.03 11.21 -0.60
C ALA A 183 -14.49 10.97 -2.03
N GLY A 184 -13.74 9.88 -2.25
CA GLY A 184 -13.27 9.47 -3.58
C GLY A 184 -14.42 9.06 -4.50
N ALA A 185 -15.36 8.25 -4.00
CA ALA A 185 -16.57 7.89 -4.73
C ALA A 185 -17.45 9.11 -5.06
N GLU A 186 -17.63 10.00 -4.09
CA GLU A 186 -18.32 11.27 -4.27
C GLU A 186 -17.68 12.13 -5.37
N ALA A 187 -16.34 12.24 -5.36
CA ALA A 187 -15.61 13.01 -6.37
C ALA A 187 -15.75 12.44 -7.80
N LEU A 188 -15.99 11.13 -7.92
CA LEU A 188 -16.28 10.46 -9.20
C LEU A 188 -17.77 10.41 -9.54
N GLY A 189 -18.65 10.86 -8.65
CA GLY A 189 -20.10 10.90 -8.86
C GLY A 189 -20.79 9.53 -8.81
N VAL A 190 -20.22 8.55 -8.11
CA VAL A 190 -20.75 7.18 -8.01
C VAL A 190 -21.16 6.82 -6.58
N ALA A 191 -22.06 5.85 -6.43
CA ALA A 191 -22.37 5.26 -5.13
C ALA A 191 -21.22 4.33 -4.68
N PRO A 192 -20.93 4.20 -3.36
CA PRO A 192 -19.87 3.29 -2.88
C PRO A 192 -20.04 1.85 -3.38
N GLY A 193 -21.27 1.34 -3.39
CA GLY A 193 -21.57 -0.01 -3.90
C GLY A 193 -21.32 -0.21 -5.40
N ALA A 194 -21.08 0.85 -6.17
CA ALA A 194 -20.69 0.81 -7.57
C ALA A 194 -19.19 1.13 -7.78
N ALA A 195 -18.41 1.24 -6.73
CA ALA A 195 -16.97 1.51 -6.80
C ALA A 195 -16.15 0.35 -6.25
N ALA A 196 -14.99 0.12 -6.87
CA ALA A 196 -13.97 -0.79 -6.37
C ALA A 196 -12.85 -0.04 -5.66
N VAL A 197 -12.35 -0.57 -4.54
CA VAL A 197 -11.20 -0.07 -3.79
C VAL A 197 -10.01 -0.98 -4.00
N PHE A 198 -8.82 -0.41 -4.23
CA PHE A 198 -7.56 -1.13 -4.39
C PHE A 198 -6.58 -0.70 -3.30
N GLU A 199 -6.12 -1.65 -2.47
CA GLU A 199 -5.29 -1.39 -1.28
C GLU A 199 -4.30 -2.52 -1.02
N ASP A 200 -3.08 -2.21 -0.56
CA ASP A 200 -2.09 -3.15 -0.03
C ASP A 200 -2.06 -3.20 1.52
N ALA A 201 -2.59 -2.21 2.23
CA ALA A 201 -2.59 -2.15 3.69
C ALA A 201 -3.89 -2.67 4.34
N ILE A 202 -3.75 -3.32 5.49
CA ILE A 202 -4.89 -3.81 6.29
C ILE A 202 -5.88 -2.68 6.62
N ALA A 203 -5.38 -1.52 7.03
CA ALA A 203 -6.21 -0.38 7.41
C ALA A 203 -7.10 0.10 6.25
N GLY A 204 -6.60 0.13 5.02
CA GLY A 204 -7.42 0.58 3.90
C GLY A 204 -8.32 -0.50 3.31
N VAL A 205 -7.95 -1.78 3.38
CA VAL A 205 -8.90 -2.87 3.10
C VAL A 205 -10.09 -2.80 4.06
N GLN A 206 -9.83 -2.58 5.35
CA GLN A 206 -10.88 -2.36 6.35
C GLN A 206 -11.74 -1.13 6.02
N ALA A 207 -11.13 -0.04 5.54
CA ALA A 207 -11.85 1.17 5.12
C ALA A 207 -12.75 0.89 3.91
N GLY A 208 -12.28 0.17 2.90
CA GLY A 208 -13.10 -0.27 1.76
C GLY A 208 -14.29 -1.11 2.21
N ARG A 209 -14.05 -2.05 3.14
CA ARG A 209 -15.13 -2.88 3.69
C ARG A 209 -16.14 -2.08 4.49
N ALA A 210 -15.67 -1.20 5.38
CA ALA A 210 -16.52 -0.37 6.24
C ALA A 210 -17.35 0.64 5.43
N GLY A 211 -16.84 1.10 4.29
CA GLY A 211 -17.54 2.03 3.39
C GLY A 211 -18.64 1.40 2.55
N GLY A 212 -18.80 0.07 2.60
CA GLY A 212 -19.77 -0.63 1.77
C GLY A 212 -19.43 -0.57 0.28
N PHE A 213 -18.14 -0.55 -0.05
CA PHE A 213 -17.69 -0.58 -1.44
C PHE A 213 -18.06 -1.90 -2.11
N GLY A 214 -18.44 -1.83 -3.39
CA GLY A 214 -18.96 -2.98 -4.14
C GLY A 214 -17.92 -4.08 -4.35
N TYR A 215 -16.64 -3.71 -4.33
CA TYR A 215 -15.53 -4.65 -4.44
C TYR A 215 -14.27 -4.10 -3.78
N VAL A 216 -13.56 -4.91 -2.99
CA VAL A 216 -12.28 -4.56 -2.37
C VAL A 216 -11.20 -5.50 -2.88
N VAL A 217 -10.22 -4.96 -3.58
CA VAL A 217 -9.05 -5.67 -4.09
C VAL A 217 -7.85 -5.38 -3.19
N GLY A 218 -7.38 -6.42 -2.50
CA GLY A 218 -6.09 -6.43 -1.82
C GLY A 218 -4.94 -6.62 -2.81
N VAL A 219 -3.88 -5.84 -2.70
CA VAL A 219 -2.65 -5.98 -3.48
C VAL A 219 -1.53 -6.48 -2.57
N ASP A 220 -1.25 -7.78 -2.60
CA ASP A 220 -0.23 -8.38 -1.74
C ASP A 220 1.17 -8.08 -2.27
N ARG A 221 1.85 -7.10 -1.66
CA ARG A 221 3.24 -6.75 -1.99
C ARG A 221 4.28 -7.40 -1.08
N VAL A 222 3.86 -7.96 0.06
CA VAL A 222 4.77 -8.34 1.16
C VAL A 222 4.50 -9.74 1.72
N GLY A 223 3.64 -10.54 1.09
CA GLY A 223 3.34 -11.92 1.46
C GLY A 223 2.29 -12.07 2.57
N HIS A 224 1.32 -11.16 2.64
CA HIS A 224 0.28 -11.11 3.68
C HIS A 224 -1.16 -11.29 3.15
N ALA A 225 -1.35 -11.96 2.00
CA ALA A 225 -2.65 -12.14 1.36
C ALA A 225 -3.77 -12.63 2.31
N GLU A 226 -3.48 -13.56 3.22
CA GLU A 226 -4.48 -14.05 4.18
C GLU A 226 -4.95 -12.95 5.15
N ALA A 227 -4.05 -12.05 5.56
CA ALA A 227 -4.42 -10.91 6.39
C ALA A 227 -5.32 -9.94 5.63
N LEU A 228 -5.03 -9.67 4.35
CA LEU A 228 -5.89 -8.82 3.51
C LEU A 228 -7.29 -9.44 3.33
N ARG A 229 -7.38 -10.75 3.04
CA ARG A 229 -8.67 -11.46 2.94
C ARG A 229 -9.45 -11.41 4.26
N GLY A 230 -8.78 -11.73 5.37
CA GLY A 230 -9.38 -11.75 6.70
C GLY A 230 -9.91 -10.38 7.16
N ASN A 231 -9.41 -9.29 6.58
CA ASN A 231 -9.79 -7.92 6.95
C ASN A 231 -10.74 -7.23 5.95
N GLY A 232 -11.20 -7.93 4.91
CA GLY A 232 -12.30 -7.47 4.06
C GLY A 232 -12.02 -7.38 2.56
N ALA A 233 -10.89 -7.90 2.07
CA ALA A 233 -10.64 -7.98 0.63
C ALA A 233 -11.47 -9.11 -0.01
N ASP A 234 -12.22 -8.80 -1.06
CA ASP A 234 -12.98 -9.77 -1.86
C ASP A 234 -12.06 -10.56 -2.80
N ARG A 235 -10.98 -9.93 -3.25
CA ARG A 235 -9.94 -10.52 -4.10
C ARG A 235 -8.57 -10.03 -3.64
N VAL A 236 -7.58 -10.91 -3.66
CA VAL A 236 -6.19 -10.53 -3.46
C VAL A 236 -5.37 -10.93 -4.67
N VAL A 237 -4.55 -10.01 -5.18
CA VAL A 237 -3.63 -10.18 -6.31
C VAL A 237 -2.23 -9.73 -5.90
N GLU A 238 -1.17 -10.24 -6.53
CA GLU A 238 0.19 -9.73 -6.32
C GLU A 238 0.48 -8.55 -7.24
N ASP A 239 -0.18 -8.52 -8.41
CA ASP A 239 -0.12 -7.42 -9.36
C ASP A 239 -1.49 -7.16 -10.03
N LEU A 240 -1.85 -5.89 -10.22
CA LEU A 240 -3.15 -5.52 -10.79
C LEU A 240 -3.34 -6.00 -12.24
N ALA A 241 -2.27 -6.27 -12.99
CA ALA A 241 -2.37 -6.83 -14.33
C ALA A 241 -2.98 -8.24 -14.34
N GLU A 242 -3.00 -8.97 -13.22
CA GLU A 242 -3.69 -10.25 -13.08
C GLU A 242 -5.20 -10.12 -13.34
N LEU A 243 -5.80 -8.96 -13.04
CA LEU A 243 -7.22 -8.72 -13.28
C LEU A 243 -7.57 -8.66 -14.77
N LEU A 244 -6.58 -8.38 -15.64
CA LEU A 244 -6.76 -8.32 -17.08
C LEU A 244 -6.78 -9.71 -17.74
N GLY A 245 -6.30 -10.75 -17.05
CA GLY A 245 -6.22 -12.12 -17.52
C GLY A 245 -7.28 -13.00 -16.88
N GLY A 246 -8.43 -13.16 -17.52
CA GLY A 246 -9.48 -14.07 -17.02
C GLY A 246 -9.05 -15.54 -17.05
N GLY A 247 -8.88 -16.18 -15.88
CA GLY A 247 -8.84 -17.64 -15.73
C GLY A 247 -8.00 -18.16 -14.55
N SER A 248 -8.67 -18.72 -13.53
CA SER A 248 -8.21 -19.71 -12.54
C SER A 248 -6.69 -19.90 -12.34
N THR A 249 -6.17 -19.46 -11.18
CA THR A 249 -4.93 -20.03 -10.63
C THR A 249 -5.25 -21.35 -9.91
N GLY A 250 -5.29 -22.45 -10.66
CA GLY A 250 -5.00 -23.76 -10.10
C GLY A 250 -3.52 -23.82 -9.69
N PRO A 251 -3.14 -24.59 -8.65
CA PRO A 251 -1.76 -24.59 -8.16
C PRO A 251 -0.81 -25.13 -9.24
N ALA A 252 0.31 -24.43 -9.43
CA ALA A 252 1.38 -24.83 -10.33
C ALA A 252 1.87 -26.24 -9.96
N SER A 253 1.57 -27.21 -10.80
CA SER A 253 2.15 -28.55 -10.69
C SER A 253 3.65 -28.46 -10.95
N ALA A 254 4.44 -28.85 -9.95
CA ALA A 254 5.86 -29.09 -10.09
C ALA A 254 6.11 -30.07 -11.25
N GLY A 255 6.77 -29.58 -12.31
CA GLY A 255 7.25 -30.42 -13.40
C GLY A 255 8.36 -31.33 -12.90
N SER A 256 8.03 -32.61 -12.74
CA SER A 256 8.98 -33.70 -12.55
C SER A 256 9.82 -33.89 -13.81
N ALA A 257 11.12 -33.61 -13.74
CA ALA A 257 12.07 -34.06 -14.74
C ALA A 257 12.40 -35.54 -14.50
N SER A 258 11.71 -36.42 -15.21
CA SER A 258 12.15 -37.81 -15.42
C SER A 258 12.08 -38.11 -16.91
N GLY A 259 13.24 -38.23 -17.55
CA GLY A 259 13.36 -38.56 -18.96
C GLY A 259 14.63 -39.37 -19.20
N GLY A 260 14.60 -40.63 -18.78
CA GLY A 260 15.55 -41.63 -19.26
C GLY A 260 15.27 -41.94 -20.73
N SER A 261 16.31 -41.91 -21.55
CA SER A 261 16.29 -42.43 -22.91
C SER A 261 17.19 -43.66 -22.95
N ALA A 262 16.55 -44.83 -23.08
CA ALA A 262 17.18 -46.06 -23.50
C ALA A 262 16.87 -46.25 -24.99
N SER A 263 17.91 -46.34 -25.83
CA SER A 263 17.80 -46.87 -27.18
C SER A 263 18.60 -48.18 -27.28
N ALA A 264 17.89 -49.25 -27.64
CA ALA A 264 18.42 -50.49 -28.19
C ALA A 264 19.29 -50.19 -29.43
N GLY A 265 20.27 -50.98 -29.88
CA GLY A 265 20.62 -52.38 -29.74
C GLY A 265 21.79 -52.65 -30.74
N PRO A 266 22.34 -53.88 -30.84
CA PRO A 266 23.79 -54.09 -31.02
C PRO A 266 24.24 -54.59 -32.42
N ALA A 267 25.55 -54.90 -32.48
CA ALA A 267 26.36 -55.55 -33.54
C ALA A 267 27.00 -54.54 -34.52
N THR A 268 28.31 -54.54 -34.82
CA THR A 268 29.38 -55.55 -34.96
C THR A 268 30.73 -54.83 -34.69
N GLY A 269 31.78 -55.35 -34.07
CA GLY A 269 32.56 -56.55 -34.38
C GLY A 269 34.00 -56.16 -34.75
N GLY A 270 34.99 -56.68 -34.01
CA GLY A 270 36.44 -56.71 -34.33
C GLY A 270 37.18 -55.36 -34.23
N GLY A 271 38.40 -55.25 -33.72
CA GLY A 271 39.42 -56.20 -33.28
C GLY A 271 40.75 -55.44 -33.22
N ASP A 272 41.58 -55.79 -32.22
CA ASP A 272 43.05 -55.70 -32.13
C ASP A 272 43.72 -54.32 -32.39
N ALA A 273 44.68 -53.84 -31.60
CA ALA A 273 45.60 -54.43 -30.62
C ALA A 273 46.04 -53.34 -29.63
#